data_AF-A0A535YR15-F1
#
_entry.id   AF-A0A535YR15-F1
#
_cell.length_a   1.000
_cell.length_b   1.000
_cell.length_c   1.000
_cell.angle_alpha   90.00
_cell.angle_beta   90.00
_cell.angle_gamma   90.00
#
_symmetry.space_group_name_H-M   'P 1'
#
loop_
_entity.id
_entity.type
_entity.pdbx_description
1 polymer ?
#
loop_
_entity_poly.entity_id
_entity_poly.type
_entity_poly.pdbx_seq_one_letter_code
_entity_poly.pdbx_strand_id
1 'polypeptide(L)'
;MQVSDPDIAARFDRLVAEADLSRRGLQAWDALLRAHATLMRRLETDLELADRALISRSGMTRRVARLVREGLVRRANTEADARGVVVMLTDAGQDRLTETAPVHMRGVSDLFVAKLDDHELAVLESALAKVTLDCTFG
;
A
#
# COMPACT_ATOMS: atom_id res chain seq x y z
N MET A 1 8.87 5.55 -4.75
CA MET A 1 7.63 5.78 -5.52
C MET A 1 7.70 7.18 -6.11
N GLN A 2 8.18 7.31 -7.35
CA GLN A 2 8.12 8.60 -8.06
C GLN A 2 6.69 8.78 -8.57
N VAL A 3 5.92 9.60 -7.86
CA VAL A 3 4.62 10.07 -8.34
C VAL A 3 4.93 11.14 -9.39
N SER A 4 4.88 10.76 -10.68
CA SER A 4 5.23 11.66 -11.79
C SER A 4 4.14 12.68 -12.14
N ASP A 5 3.03 12.70 -11.38
CA ASP A 5 1.94 13.65 -11.57
C ASP A 5 1.80 14.56 -10.33
N PRO A 6 2.13 15.87 -10.44
CA PRO A 6 2.04 16.81 -9.32
C PRO A 6 0.62 16.99 -8.78
N ASP A 7 -0.42 16.67 -9.57
CA ASP A 7 -1.81 16.73 -9.08
C ASP A 7 -2.14 15.59 -8.11
N ILE A 8 -1.55 14.41 -8.30
CA ILE A 8 -1.74 13.26 -7.39
C ILE A 8 -1.14 13.54 -6.02
N ALA A 9 0.07 14.11 -5.96
CA ALA A 9 0.70 14.47 -4.70
C ALA A 9 -0.11 15.53 -3.93
N ALA A 10 -0.53 16.60 -4.62
CA ALA A 10 -1.36 17.65 -4.01
C ALA A 10 -2.73 17.10 -3.54
N ARG A 11 -3.32 16.16 -4.28
CA ARG A 11 -4.57 15.51 -3.89
C ARG A 11 -4.40 14.60 -2.68
N PHE A 12 -3.30 13.85 -2.59
CA PHE A 12 -2.97 13.06 -1.41
C PHE A 12 -2.79 13.96 -0.17
N ASP A 13 -2.07 15.07 -0.30
CA ASP A 13 -1.88 16.03 0.79
C ASP A 13 -3.22 16.61 1.28
N ARG A 14 -4.14 16.93 0.36
CA ARG A 14 -5.51 17.35 0.72
C ARG A 14 -6.26 16.27 1.51
N LEU A 15 -6.21 15.03 1.06
CA LEU A 15 -6.89 13.90 1.73
C LEU A 15 -6.35 13.65 3.14
N VAL A 16 -5.04 13.76 3.32
CA VAL A 16 -4.37 13.67 4.61
C VAL A 16 -4.84 14.78 5.55
N ALA A 17 -4.89 16.02 5.05
CA ALA A 17 -5.35 17.17 5.82
C ALA A 17 -6.83 17.06 6.21
N GLU A 18 -7.70 16.62 5.29
CA GLU A 18 -9.14 16.43 5.55
C GLU A 18 -9.43 15.33 6.58
N ALA A 19 -8.56 14.34 6.70
CA ALA A 19 -8.69 13.26 7.67
C ALA A 19 -8.06 13.58 9.04
N ASP A 20 -7.50 14.78 9.22
CA ASP A 20 -6.78 15.20 10.42
C ASP A 20 -5.65 14.22 10.82
N LEU A 21 -4.99 13.64 9.82
CA LEU A 21 -3.92 12.66 10.05
C LEU A 21 -2.60 13.39 10.34
N SER A 22 -2.13 13.28 11.58
CA SER A 22 -0.84 13.83 11.97
C SER A 22 0.31 13.16 11.18
N ARG A 23 1.41 13.89 10.99
CA ARG A 23 2.62 13.35 10.33
C ARG A 23 3.09 12.05 11.00
N ARG A 24 3.07 11.99 12.34
CA ARG A 24 3.43 10.76 13.08
C ARG A 24 2.44 9.63 12.82
N GLY A 25 1.14 9.93 12.81
CA GLY A 25 0.10 8.95 12.50
C GLY A 25 0.32 8.31 11.14
N LEU A 26 0.67 9.11 10.12
CA LEU A 26 0.99 8.62 8.78
C LEU A 26 2.27 7.76 8.76
N GLN A 27 3.30 8.15 9.50
CA GLN A 27 4.55 7.38 9.60
C GLN A 27 4.32 6.01 10.25
N ALA A 28 3.57 5.96 11.34
CA ALA A 28 3.20 4.70 12.00
C ALA A 28 2.32 3.82 11.11
N TRP A 29 1.37 4.42 10.37
CA TRP A 29 0.53 3.72 9.40
C TRP A 29 1.36 3.15 8.23
N ASP A 30 2.29 3.92 7.66
CA ASP A 30 3.20 3.45 6.62
C ASP A 30 4.07 2.28 7.12
N ALA A 31 4.64 2.41 8.33
CA ALA A 31 5.42 1.33 8.95
C ALA A 31 4.58 0.05 9.12
N LEU A 32 3.32 0.16 9.52
CA LEU A 32 2.40 -0.98 9.62
C LEU A 32 2.14 -1.63 8.27
N LEU A 33 1.84 -0.85 7.24
CA LEU A 33 1.62 -1.36 5.88
C LEU A 33 2.86 -2.08 5.34
N ARG A 34 4.06 -1.55 5.58
CA ARG A 34 5.33 -2.16 5.16
C ARG A 34 5.62 -3.46 5.90
N ALA A 35 5.43 -3.49 7.21
CA ALA A 35 5.58 -4.69 8.02
C ALA A 35 4.59 -5.77 7.56
N HIS A 36 3.32 -5.41 7.37
CA HIS A 36 2.30 -6.31 6.83
C HIS A 36 2.69 -6.86 5.46
N ALA A 37 3.12 -6.00 4.53
CA ALA A 37 3.55 -6.43 3.19
C ALA A 37 4.76 -7.38 3.25
N THR A 38 5.72 -7.12 4.15
CA THR A 38 6.87 -8.00 4.39
C THR A 38 6.43 -9.39 4.84
N LEU A 39 5.58 -9.43 5.88
CA LEU A 39 5.08 -10.69 6.44
C LEU A 39 4.25 -11.47 5.42
N MET A 40 3.38 -10.80 4.67
CA MET A 40 2.57 -11.45 3.64
C MET A 40 3.43 -12.05 2.51
N ARG A 41 4.50 -11.37 2.07
CA ARG A 41 5.42 -11.92 1.07
C ARG A 41 6.25 -13.08 1.60
N ARG A 42 6.66 -13.03 2.88
CA ARG A 42 7.36 -14.16 3.51
C ARG A 42 6.44 -15.36 3.64
N LEU A 43 5.20 -15.17 4.09
CA LEU A 43 4.20 -16.23 4.12
C LEU A 43 3.92 -16.79 2.73
N GLU A 44 3.82 -15.94 1.69
CA GLU A 44 3.69 -16.40 0.30
C GLU A 44 4.90 -17.22 -0.14
N THR A 45 6.13 -16.80 0.19
CA THR A 45 7.35 -17.56 -0.13
C THR A 45 7.37 -18.91 0.60
N ASP A 46 7.03 -18.92 1.89
CA ASP A 46 7.00 -20.14 2.70
C ASP A 46 5.93 -21.11 2.18
N LEU A 47 4.76 -20.59 1.80
CA LEU A 47 3.70 -21.36 1.16
C LEU A 47 4.07 -21.81 -0.25
N GLU A 48 4.76 -21.02 -1.07
CA GLU A 48 5.24 -21.44 -2.39
C GLU A 48 6.31 -22.54 -2.29
N LEU A 49 7.19 -22.45 -1.28
CA LEU A 49 8.14 -23.51 -0.95
C LEU A 49 7.41 -24.78 -0.48
N ALA A 50 6.30 -24.63 0.25
CA ALA A 50 5.42 -25.74 0.61
C ALA A 50 4.58 -26.26 -0.57
N ASP A 51 4.18 -25.40 -1.51
CA ASP A 51 3.32 -25.65 -2.69
C ASP A 51 4.07 -26.22 -3.90
N ARG A 52 5.39 -26.40 -3.80
CA ARG A 52 6.03 -27.49 -4.54
C ARG A 52 5.45 -28.87 -4.17
N ALA A 53 4.50 -28.92 -3.21
CA ALA A 53 3.52 -29.96 -2.96
C ALA A 53 2.02 -29.57 -3.11
N LEU A 54 1.64 -28.59 -3.98
CA LEU A 54 0.29 -28.28 -4.55
C LEU A 54 -0.41 -26.94 -4.12
N ILE A 55 -0.26 -25.87 -4.95
CA ILE A 55 -1.16 -24.69 -5.19
C ILE A 55 -1.03 -23.44 -4.28
N SER A 56 -0.52 -22.28 -4.74
CA SER A 56 -1.37 -21.13 -5.21
C SER A 56 -0.59 -19.85 -5.60
N ARG A 57 -0.66 -19.44 -6.87
CA ARG A 57 -0.40 -18.04 -7.31
C ARG A 57 -1.26 -17.04 -6.50
N SER A 58 -0.64 -16.11 -5.78
CA SER A 58 -1.22 -15.32 -4.68
C SER A 58 -2.43 -14.41 -4.98
N GLY A 59 -3.14 -14.06 -3.90
CA GLY A 59 -4.32 -13.18 -3.91
C GLY A 59 -4.07 -11.76 -4.41
N MET A 60 -2.84 -11.24 -4.31
CA MET A 60 -2.51 -9.91 -4.84
C MET A 60 -2.54 -9.89 -6.38
N THR A 61 -2.00 -10.92 -7.02
CA THR A 61 -2.06 -11.09 -8.48
C THR A 61 -3.51 -11.11 -8.97
N ARG A 62 -4.41 -11.79 -8.24
CA ARG A 62 -5.85 -11.81 -8.56
C ARG A 62 -6.52 -10.44 -8.39
N ARG A 63 -6.16 -9.68 -7.34
CA ARG A 63 -6.68 -8.32 -7.12
C ARG A 63 -6.23 -7.37 -8.24
N VAL A 64 -4.96 -7.38 -8.61
CA VAL A 64 -4.44 -6.56 -9.72
C VAL A 64 -5.12 -6.94 -11.04
N ALA A 65 -5.25 -8.23 -11.34
CA ALA A 65 -5.93 -8.69 -12.55
C ALA A 65 -7.40 -8.23 -12.60
N ARG A 66 -8.09 -8.18 -11.45
CA ARG A 66 -9.44 -7.62 -11.37
C ARG A 66 -9.45 -6.13 -11.67
N LEU A 67 -8.57 -5.35 -11.05
CA LEU A 67 -8.50 -3.89 -11.27
C LEU A 67 -8.17 -3.55 -12.73
N VAL A 68 -7.34 -4.36 -13.40
CA VAL A 68 -7.08 -4.22 -14.85
C VAL A 68 -8.35 -4.49 -15.66
N ARG A 69 -9.09 -5.55 -15.33
CA ARG A 69 -10.34 -5.90 -16.01
C ARG A 69 -11.43 -4.83 -15.83
N GLU A 70 -11.46 -4.19 -14.67
CA GLU A 70 -12.35 -3.08 -14.35
C GLU A 70 -11.90 -1.75 -14.99
N GLY A 71 -10.74 -1.73 -15.67
CA GLY A 71 -10.22 -0.52 -16.32
C GLY A 71 -9.70 0.54 -15.36
N LEU A 72 -9.54 0.23 -14.07
CA LEU A 72 -9.06 1.16 -13.03
C LEU A 72 -7.54 1.28 -13.01
N VAL A 73 -6.85 0.25 -13.48
CA VAL A 73 -5.40 0.25 -13.61
C VAL A 73 -4.98 -0.36 -14.93
N ARG A 74 -3.79 -0.01 -15.38
CA ARG A 74 -3.12 -0.61 -16.54
C ARG A 74 -1.75 -1.11 -16.15
N ARG A 75 -1.29 -2.16 -16.82
CA ARG A 75 0.10 -2.61 -16.68
C ARG A 75 1.01 -1.63 -17.42
N ALA A 76 2.09 -1.23 -16.79
CA ALA A 76 3.19 -0.52 -17.42
C ALA A 76 4.27 -1.54 -17.76
N ASN A 77 4.74 -1.52 -19.00
CA ASN A 77 5.90 -2.33 -19.38
C ASN A 77 7.14 -1.61 -18.86
N THR A 78 7.88 -2.23 -17.95
CA THR A 78 9.27 -1.86 -17.66
C THR A 78 10.18 -2.70 -18.53
N GLU A 79 11.16 -2.08 -19.17
CA GLU A 79 12.21 -2.78 -19.92
C GLU A 79 13.12 -3.64 -19.01
N ALA A 80 13.00 -3.47 -17.68
CA ALA A 80 13.77 -4.18 -16.67
C ALA A 80 12.93 -5.27 -15.96
N ASP A 81 13.41 -6.51 -16.10
CA ASP A 81 13.15 -7.76 -15.36
C ASP A 81 11.68 -8.22 -15.15
N ALA A 82 11.43 -9.47 -15.56
CA ALA A 82 10.13 -10.14 -15.65
C ALA A 82 9.47 -10.50 -14.30
N ARG A 83 9.87 -9.83 -13.21
CA ARG A 83 9.44 -10.16 -11.84
C ARG A 83 8.60 -9.07 -11.17
N GLY A 84 8.48 -7.88 -11.76
CA GLY A 84 7.61 -6.80 -11.28
C GLY A 84 6.61 -6.39 -12.35
N VAL A 85 5.30 -6.42 -12.04
CA VAL A 85 4.30 -5.72 -12.87
C VAL A 85 4.15 -4.33 -12.27
N VAL A 86 4.71 -3.31 -12.91
CA VAL A 86 4.36 -1.93 -12.57
C VAL A 86 2.92 -1.71 -13.02
N VAL A 87 2.08 -1.22 -12.11
CA VAL A 87 0.66 -0.97 -12.34
C VAL A 87 0.42 0.52 -12.16
N MET A 88 -0.14 1.17 -13.17
CA MET A 88 -0.49 2.58 -13.14
C MET A 88 -2.01 2.75 -13.10
N LEU A 89 -2.49 3.77 -12.37
CA LEU A 89 -3.89 4.17 -12.43
C LEU A 89 -4.24 4.68 -13.83
N THR A 90 -5.45 4.37 -14.28
CA THR A 90 -6.10 5.07 -15.40
C THR A 90 -6.83 6.29 -14.86
N ASP A 91 -7.37 7.16 -15.72
CA ASP A 91 -8.19 8.29 -15.30
C ASP A 91 -9.40 7.83 -14.47
N ALA A 92 -10.09 6.79 -14.93
CA ALA A 92 -11.18 6.15 -14.16
C ALA A 92 -10.70 5.61 -12.80
N GLY A 93 -9.47 5.10 -12.74
CA GLY A 93 -8.82 4.69 -11.49
C GLY A 93 -8.56 5.86 -10.55
N GLN A 94 -8.09 6.99 -11.07
CA GLN A 94 -7.85 8.21 -10.30
C GLN A 94 -9.15 8.80 -9.75
N ASP A 95 -10.21 8.83 -10.56
CA ASP A 95 -11.55 9.27 -10.14
C ASP A 95 -12.08 8.38 -9.02
N ARG A 96 -11.98 7.05 -9.19
CA ARG A 96 -12.42 6.12 -8.14
C ARG A 96 -11.60 6.25 -6.87
N LEU A 97 -10.28 6.41 -6.99
CA LEU A 97 -9.40 6.62 -5.84
C LEU A 97 -9.82 7.89 -5.10
N THR A 98 -10.11 8.96 -5.83
CA THR A 98 -10.59 10.22 -5.24
C THR A 98 -11.86 10.05 -4.45
N GLU A 99 -12.85 9.38 -5.04
CA GLU A 99 -14.14 9.20 -4.42
C GLU A 99 -14.03 8.41 -3.10
N THR A 100 -13.14 7.41 -3.07
CA THR A 100 -13.06 6.43 -1.99
C THR A 100 -12.01 6.74 -0.93
N ALA A 101 -10.92 7.42 -1.29
CA ALA A 101 -9.82 7.71 -0.38
C ALA A 101 -10.23 8.51 0.86
N PRO A 102 -11.11 9.54 0.82
CA PRO A 102 -11.51 10.27 2.02
C PRO A 102 -12.13 9.37 3.08
N VAL A 103 -12.96 8.40 2.65
CA VAL A 103 -13.60 7.44 3.57
C VAL A 103 -12.56 6.55 4.22
N HIS A 104 -11.59 6.06 3.44
CA HIS A 104 -10.49 5.25 3.96
C HIS A 104 -9.62 6.01 4.96
N MET A 105 -9.23 7.24 4.61
CA MET A 105 -8.36 8.07 5.45
C MET A 105 -9.02 8.47 6.77
N ARG A 106 -10.32 8.79 6.76
CA ARG A 106 -11.09 8.97 8.00
C ARG A 106 -11.10 7.71 8.85
N GLY A 107 -11.29 6.53 8.24
CA GLY A 107 -11.20 5.25 8.94
C GLY A 107 -9.83 5.04 9.61
N VAL A 108 -8.73 5.37 8.92
CA VAL A 108 -7.37 5.31 9.49
C VAL A 108 -7.23 6.30 10.65
N SER A 109 -7.77 7.50 10.52
CA SER A 109 -7.74 8.50 11.59
C SER A 109 -8.50 8.01 12.82
N ASP A 110 -9.77 7.64 12.66
CA ASP A 110 -10.67 7.33 13.76
C ASP A 110 -10.34 6.02 14.48
N LEU A 111 -9.90 5.00 13.72
CA LEU A 111 -9.71 3.64 14.24
C LEU A 111 -8.27 3.33 14.65
N PHE A 112 -7.31 4.11 14.18
CA PHE A 112 -5.89 3.86 14.43
C PHE A 112 -5.20 5.07 15.04
N VAL A 113 -5.11 6.20 14.31
CA VAL A 113 -4.30 7.35 14.77
C VAL A 113 -4.88 7.99 16.02
N ALA A 114 -6.19 8.22 16.07
CA ALA A 114 -6.88 8.82 17.22
C ALA A 114 -6.89 7.92 18.47
N LYS A 115 -6.40 6.68 18.39
CA LYS A 115 -6.33 5.74 19.52
C LYS A 115 -4.98 5.72 20.22
N LEU A 116 -3.98 6.38 19.64
CA LEU A 116 -2.61 6.33 20.11
C LEU A 116 -2.09 7.75 20.31
N ASP A 117 -1.36 7.96 21.40
CA ASP A 117 -0.65 9.22 21.59
C ASP A 117 0.64 9.30 20.76
N ASP A 118 1.25 10.48 20.76
CA ASP A 118 2.47 10.76 20.00
C ASP A 118 3.65 9.86 20.39
N HIS A 119 3.71 9.41 21.64
CA HIS A 119 4.75 8.52 22.13
C HIS A 119 4.50 7.08 21.66
N GLU A 120 3.27 6.60 21.78
CA GLU A 120 2.85 5.27 21.32
C GLU A 120 3.03 5.10 19.81
N LEU A 121 2.66 6.12 19.03
CA LEU A 121 2.89 6.14 17.59
C LEU A 121 4.38 6.01 17.24
N ALA A 122 5.25 6.72 17.96
CA ALA A 122 6.70 6.65 17.75
C ALA A 122 7.29 5.28 18.14
N VAL A 123 6.81 4.70 19.24
CA VAL A 123 7.21 3.34 19.66
C VAL A 123 6.78 2.31 18.62
N LEU A 124 5.55 2.40 18.13
CA LEU A 124 5.01 1.50 17.13
C LEU A 124 5.76 1.58 15.81
N GLU A 125 6.01 2.80 15.31
CA GLU A 125 6.83 3.04 14.11
C GLU A 125 8.21 2.37 14.25
N SER A 126 8.91 2.63 15.36
CA SER A 126 10.24 2.08 15.64
C SER A 126 10.23 0.54 15.74
N ALA A 127 9.21 -0.04 16.35
CA ALA A 127 9.08 -1.48 16.46
C ALA A 127 8.82 -2.15 15.11
N LEU A 128 7.90 -1.60 14.31
CA LEU A 128 7.53 -2.13 12.99
C LEU A 128 8.63 -1.97 11.96
N ALA A 129 9.44 -0.92 12.07
CA ALA A 129 10.63 -0.74 11.24
C ALA A 129 11.64 -1.90 11.37
N LYS A 130 11.75 -2.52 12.56
CA LYS A 130 12.70 -3.64 12.81
C LYS A 130 12.30 -4.95 12.13
N VAL A 131 11.02 -5.13 11.83
CA VAL A 131 10.49 -6.35 11.19
C VAL A 131 10.15 -6.12 9.71
N THR A 132 10.37 -4.91 9.23
CA THR A 132 10.28 -4.58 7.81
C THR A 132 11.62 -4.91 7.17
N LEU A 133 11.62 -5.81 6.19
CA LEU A 133 12.76 -5.97 5.29
C LEU A 133 12.58 -4.95 4.16
N ASP A 134 13.66 -4.45 3.57
CA ASP A 134 13.57 -3.55 2.42
C ASP A 134 12.64 -4.14 1.35
N CYS A 135 11.41 -3.64 1.32
CA CYS A 135 10.46 -3.86 0.28
C CYS A 135 10.71 -2.75 -0.74
N THR A 136 11.87 -2.76 -1.38
CA THR A 136 11.95 -2.07 -2.66
C THR A 136 10.95 -2.79 -3.55
N PHE A 137 9.79 -2.18 -3.73
CA PHE A 137 9.02 -2.38 -4.95
C PHE A 137 10.00 -1.99 -6.05
N GLY A 138 10.55 -3.01 -6.72
CA GLY A 138 11.37 -2.81 -7.91
C GLY A 138 10.63 -1.95 -8.92
#